data_AF-A0A1A8V0A3-F1
#
_entry.id   AF-A0A1A8V0A3-F1
#
_cell.length_a   1.000
_cell.length_b   1.000
_cell.length_c   1.000
_cell.angle_alpha   90.00
_cell.angle_beta   90.00
_cell.angle_gamma   90.00
#
_symmetry.space_group_name_H-M   'P 1'
#
loop_
_entity.id
_entity.type
_entity.pdbx_description
1 polymer ?
#
loop_
_entity_poly.entity_id
_entity_poly.type
_entity_poly.pdbx_seq_one_letter_code
_entity_poly.pdbx_strand_id
1 'polypeptide(L)' 'PPLRFSHRPVIEFLHVEHGNRRIFPEANTCEVIMRLPVHPTYNIFVEYMESGILQSPTFGFI' A
#
# COMPACT_ATOMS: atom_id res chain seq x y z
N PRO A 1 -5.56 14.65 -10.16
CA PRO A 1 -6.07 15.96 -10.65
C PRO A 1 -5.07 16.63 -11.61
N PRO A 2 -5.52 17.52 -12.50
CA PRO A 2 -4.68 18.23 -13.47
C PRO A 2 -3.54 19.06 -12.84
N LEU A 3 -3.56 19.26 -11.53
CA LEU A 3 -2.61 20.04 -10.73
C LEU A 3 -2.00 19.20 -9.59
N ARG A 4 -1.19 18.18 -9.92
CA ARG A 4 -0.51 17.30 -8.94
C ARG A 4 -1.47 16.67 -7.92
N PHE A 5 -0.97 15.93 -6.95
CA PHE A 5 -1.81 15.45 -5.85
C PHE A 5 -2.29 16.66 -5.03
N SER A 6 -3.60 16.76 -4.80
CA SER A 6 -4.20 17.83 -3.98
C SER A 6 -3.71 17.79 -2.53
N HIS A 7 -3.31 16.61 -2.07
CA HIS A 7 -2.69 16.33 -0.78
C HIS A 7 -1.35 15.62 -1.02
N ARG A 8 -0.35 15.88 -0.17
CA ARG A 8 0.95 15.23 -0.30
C ARG A 8 0.79 13.74 0.03
N PRO A 9 1.14 12.81 -0.87
CA PRO A 9 1.08 11.38 -0.57
C PRO A 9 1.97 11.04 0.62
N VAL A 10 1.48 10.16 1.49
CA VAL A 10 2.19 9.72 2.68
C VAL A 10 2.45 8.21 2.61
N ILE A 11 3.64 7.81 3.04
CA ILE A 11 3.99 6.41 3.25
C ILE A 11 4.09 6.17 4.76
N GLU A 12 3.36 5.18 5.24
CA GLU A 12 3.43 4.69 6.62
C GLU A 12 3.89 3.23 6.61
N PHE A 13 4.48 2.76 7.72
CA PHE A 13 4.91 1.36 7.84
C PHE A 13 3.98 0.61 8.79
N LEU A 14 3.50 -0.54 8.33
CA LEU A 14 2.76 -1.50 9.14
C LEU A 14 3.77 -2.37 9.88
N HIS A 15 4.11 -1.95 11.10
CA HIS A 15 4.91 -2.75 12.02
C HIS A 15 4.10 -3.94 12.56
N VAL A 16 4.79 -4.92 13.14
CA VAL A 16 4.12 -6.08 13.75
C VAL A 16 3.39 -5.61 15.01
N GLU A 17 2.06 -5.63 14.99
CA GLU A 17 1.22 -5.27 16.12
C GLU A 17 0.53 -6.52 16.67
N HIS A 18 0.64 -6.77 17.97
CA HIS A 18 0.00 -7.90 18.66
C HIS A 18 0.29 -9.28 18.02
N GLY A 19 1.48 -9.45 17.44
CA GLY A 19 1.87 -10.69 16.74
C GLY A 19 1.25 -10.87 15.35
N ASN A 20 0.42 -9.92 14.89
CA ASN A 20 -0.13 -9.92 13.56
C ASN A 20 0.78 -9.16 12.59
N ARG A 21 1.38 -9.88 11.65
CA ARG A 21 2.18 -9.30 10.58
C ARG A 21 1.32 -9.14 9.32
N ARG A 22 1.09 -7.90 8.92
CA ARG A 22 0.47 -7.61 7.62
C ARG A 22 1.41 -8.04 6.49
N ILE A 23 0.82 -8.59 5.43
CA ILE A 23 1.56 -9.15 4.30
C ILE A 23 1.34 -8.31 3.04
N PHE A 24 0.11 -7.79 2.87
CA PHE A 24 -0.29 -6.93 1.76
C PHE A 24 -0.25 -5.44 2.14
N PRO A 25 -0.05 -4.53 1.18
CA PRO A 25 -0.17 -3.09 1.40
C PRO A 25 -1.63 -2.69 1.69
N GLU A 26 -1.81 -1.61 2.44
CA GLU A 26 -3.12 -1.00 2.69
C GLU A 26 -3.15 0.43 2.17
N ALA A 27 -4.23 0.83 1.53
CA ALA A 27 -4.39 2.19 1.00
C ALA A 27 -5.57 2.90 1.69
N ASN A 28 -5.33 4.10 2.22
CA ASN A 28 -6.38 5.06 2.49
C ASN A 28 -6.41 6.04 1.31
N THR A 29 -7.30 5.78 0.36
CA THR A 29 -7.40 6.56 -0.88
C THR A 29 -7.99 7.95 -0.66
N CYS A 30 -8.81 8.15 0.38
CA CYS A 30 -9.35 9.47 0.75
C CYS A 30 -8.25 10.41 1.24
N GLU A 31 -7.34 9.90 2.08
CA GLU A 31 -6.24 10.66 2.68
C GLU A 31 -4.93 10.58 1.87
N VAL A 32 -4.91 9.83 0.77
CA VAL A 32 -3.71 9.59 -0.06
C VAL A 32 -2.54 8.99 0.76
N ILE A 33 -2.86 8.02 1.62
CA ILE A 33 -1.89 7.32 2.47
C ILE A 33 -1.72 5.88 1.98
N MET A 34 -0.47 5.47 1.80
CA MET A 34 -0.07 4.10 1.49
C MET A 34 0.67 3.50 2.69
N ARG A 35 0.15 2.41 3.25
CA ARG A 35 0.76 1.70 4.37
C ARG A 35 1.45 0.45 3.87
N LEU A 36 2.75 0.35 4.13
CA LEU A 36 3.60 -0.71 3.65
C LEU A 36 3.95 -1.69 4.78
N PRO A 37 3.65 -2.99 4.63
CA PRO A 37 4.21 -4.00 5.51
C PRO A 37 5.72 -4.12 5.36
N VAL A 38 6.41 -4.46 6.45
CA VAL A 38 7.85 -4.70 6.44
C VAL A 38 8.13 -6.14 6.05
N HIS A 39 8.80 -6.37 4.92
CA HIS A 39 9.22 -7.69 4.44
C HIS A 39 10.73 -7.92 4.64
N PRO A 40 11.18 -9.19 4.75
CA PRO A 40 12.58 -9.47 5.03
C PRO A 40 13.48 -9.32 3.78
N THR A 41 12.88 -9.32 2.58
CA THR A 41 13.60 -9.15 1.32
C THR A 41 12.80 -8.26 0.37
N TYR A 42 13.51 -7.61 -0.55
CA TYR A 42 12.90 -6.80 -1.60
C TYR A 42 11.98 -7.62 -2.52
N ASN A 43 12.37 -8.84 -2.88
CA ASN A 43 11.58 -9.68 -3.78
C ASN A 43 10.21 -10.03 -3.18
N ILE A 44 10.16 -10.33 -1.87
CA ILE A 44 8.91 -10.60 -1.16
C ILE A 44 8.05 -9.33 -1.10
N PHE A 45 8.68 -8.16 -0.88
CA PHE A 45 7.97 -6.89 -0.95
C PHE A 45 7.32 -6.67 -2.32
N VAL A 46 8.07 -6.86 -3.41
CA VAL A 46 7.57 -6.68 -4.77
C VAL A 46 6.38 -7.60 -5.05
N GLU A 47 6.51 -8.89 -4.74
CA GLU A 47 5.44 -9.88 -4.95
C GLU A 47 4.12 -9.45 -4.30
N TYR A 48 4.16 -9.09 -3.00
CA TYR A 48 2.96 -8.71 -2.28
C TYR A 48 2.44 -7.31 -2.62
N MET A 49 3.33 -6.39 -3.01
CA MET A 49 2.94 -5.07 -3.47
C MET A 49 2.16 -5.15 -4.79
N GLU A 50 2.71 -5.86 -5.78
CA GLU A 50 2.07 -6.06 -7.08
C GLU A 50 0.74 -6.79 -6.93
N SER A 51 0.73 -7.89 -6.18
CA SER A 51 -0.46 -8.66 -5.89
C SER A 51 -1.55 -7.82 -5.22
N GLY A 52 -1.19 -7.02 -4.20
CA GLY A 52 -2.12 -6.13 -3.50
C GLY A 52 -2.72 -5.05 -4.40
N ILE A 53 -1.92 -4.48 -5.32
CA ILE A 53 -2.40 -3.53 -6.31
C ILE A 53 -3.38 -4.21 -7.28
N LEU A 54 -2.95 -5.30 -7.92
CA LEU A 54 -3.68 -6.00 -8.98
C LEU A 54 -5.03 -6.56 -8.51
N GLN A 55 -5.09 -7.00 -7.25
CA GLN A 55 -6.30 -7.55 -6.66
C GLN A 55 -7.19 -6.50 -6.00
N SER A 56 -6.77 -5.22 -5.97
CA SER A 56 -7.58 -4.20 -5.32
C SER A 56 -8.90 -3.97 -6.10
N PRO A 57 -10.04 -3.76 -5.41
CA PRO A 57 -11.37 -3.76 -6.04
C PRO A 57 -11.59 -2.70 -7.11
N THR A 58 -10.74 -1.67 -7.16
CA THR A 58 -10.84 -0.56 -8.10
C THR A 58 -9.65 -0.49 -9.06
N PHE A 59 -8.76 -1.48 -9.06
CA PHE A 59 -7.63 -1.50 -9.97
C PHE A 59 -8.08 -1.70 -11.41
N GLY A 60 -7.65 -0.83 -12.31
CA GLY A 60 -7.98 -0.92 -13.74
C GLY A 60 -9.43 -0.60 -14.11
N PHE A 61 -10.26 -0.15 -13.16
CA PHE A 61 -11.58 0.40 -13.47
C PHE A 61 -11.42 1.77 -14.14
N ILE A 62 -12.11 1.94 -15.28
CA ILE A 62 -12.14 3.16 -16.13
C ILE A 62 -13.41 3.93 -15.83
#